data_AF-A0A7V8W684-F1
#
_entry.id   AF-A0A7V8W684-F1
#
_cell.length_a   1.000
_cell.length_b   1.000
_cell.length_c   1.000
_cell.angle_alpha   90.00
_cell.angle_beta   90.00
_cell.angle_gamma   90.00
#
_symmetry.space_group_name_H-M   'P 1'
#
loop_
_entity.id
_entity.type
_entity.pdbx_description
1 polymer ?
#
loop_
_entity_poly.entity_id
_entity_poly.type
_entity_poly.pdbx_seq_one_letter_code
_entity_poly.pdbx_strand_id
1 'polypeptide(L)'
;RGEIRGGRFVSGFTGEQFALPEALESLRALRRSGIDASAGQDIKVSAADPLNLAGIILPGPRVPAVPTNYLIFRNGIVARSGSVREAAPGDLSVGATERVHSTPR
;
A
#
# COMPACT_ATOMS: atom_id res chain seq x y z
N ARG A 1 -5.87 17.34 22.35
CA ARG A 1 -4.85 16.64 23.16
C ARG A 1 -4.71 15.25 22.58
N GLY A 2 -3.55 14.88 22.04
CA GLY A 2 -3.27 13.52 21.57
C GLY A 2 -2.42 12.77 22.59
N GLU A 3 -2.63 11.47 22.72
CA GLU A 3 -1.79 10.59 23.54
C GLU A 3 -0.75 9.91 22.65
N ILE A 4 0.54 10.02 22.99
CA ILE A 4 1.61 9.36 22.24
C ILE A 4 1.73 7.91 22.75
N ARG A 5 1.38 6.92 21.91
CA ARG A 5 1.41 5.48 22.28
C ARG A 5 2.80 4.82 22.14
N GLY A 6 3.86 5.56 22.42
CA GLY A 6 5.27 5.15 22.23
C GLY A 6 5.70 5.14 20.76
N GLY A 7 6.99 4.88 20.48
CA GLY A 7 7.51 4.92 19.11
C GLY A 7 9.01 4.65 19.01
N ARG A 8 9.52 4.69 17.77
CA ARG A 8 10.95 4.68 17.46
C ARG A 8 11.28 5.91 16.62
N PHE A 9 12.43 6.51 16.86
CA PHE A 9 12.96 7.55 15.98
C PHE A 9 13.48 6.91 14.70
N VAL A 10 13.11 7.48 13.56
CA VAL A 10 13.59 7.07 12.24
C VAL A 10 14.44 8.20 11.68
N SER A 11 15.73 7.93 11.47
CA SER A 11 16.65 8.90 10.86
C SER A 11 16.34 9.10 9.38
N GLY A 12 16.57 10.32 8.87
CA GLY A 12 16.45 10.63 7.44
C GLY A 12 15.10 11.20 7.01
N PHE A 13 14.11 11.26 7.91
CA PHE A 13 12.79 11.83 7.62
C PHE A 13 12.40 12.82 8.72
N THR A 14 11.83 13.96 8.33
CA THR A 14 11.34 15.00 9.25
C THR A 14 9.83 15.14 9.10
N GLY A 15 9.12 15.19 10.22
CA GLY A 15 7.66 15.38 10.25
C GLY A 15 6.95 14.38 11.15
N GLU A 16 5.73 14.72 11.53
CA GLU A 16 4.87 13.90 12.38
C GLU A 16 3.77 13.29 11.51
N GLN A 17 3.54 11.98 11.64
CA GLN A 17 2.41 11.29 11.03
C GLN A 17 1.35 11.04 12.08
N PHE A 18 0.14 11.48 11.80
CA PHE A 18 -1.01 11.28 12.67
C PHE A 18 -1.97 10.28 12.04
N ALA A 19 -2.55 9.43 12.89
CA ALA A 19 -3.61 8.54 12.52
C ALA A 19 -4.61 8.46 13.67
N LEU A 20 -5.82 8.01 13.36
CA LEU A 20 -6.82 7.72 14.38
C LEU A 20 -6.33 6.56 15.27
N PRO A 21 -6.65 6.55 16.59
CA PRO A 21 -6.27 5.47 17.49
C PRO A 21 -6.66 4.07 16.98
N GLU A 22 -7.82 3.96 16.33
CA GLU A 22 -8.38 2.73 15.77
C GLU A 22 -7.52 2.18 14.62
N ALA A 23 -6.75 3.02 13.92
CA ALA A 23 -5.84 2.59 12.87
C ALA A 23 -4.71 1.72 13.43
N LEU A 24 -4.15 2.11 14.58
CA LEU A 24 -3.11 1.31 15.26
C LEU A 24 -3.67 -0.02 15.75
N GLU A 25 -4.89 -0.02 16.29
CA GLU A 25 -5.54 -1.24 16.78
C GLU A 25 -5.84 -2.22 15.64
N SER A 26 -6.31 -1.70 14.51
CA SER A 26 -6.54 -2.46 13.28
C SER A 26 -5.25 -3.08 12.74
N LEU A 27 -4.16 -2.31 12.64
CA LEU A 27 -2.85 -2.82 12.21
C LEU A 27 -2.30 -3.91 13.14
N ARG A 28 -2.49 -3.77 14.46
CA ARG A 28 -2.10 -4.81 15.44
C ARG A 28 -2.96 -6.06 15.29
N ALA A 29 -4.24 -5.93 15.01
CA ALA A 29 -5.14 -7.06 14.78
C ALA A 29 -4.74 -7.83 13.51
N LEU A 30 -4.45 -7.13 12.42
CA LEU A 30 -3.93 -7.72 11.17
C LEU A 30 -2.62 -8.47 11.39
N ARG A 31 -1.68 -7.92 12.18
CA ARG A 31 -0.45 -8.64 12.51
C ARG A 31 -0.70 -9.93 13.31
N ARG A 32 -1.71 -9.93 14.19
CA ARG A 32 -2.05 -11.10 15.03
C ARG A 32 -2.86 -12.15 14.27
N SER A 33 -3.61 -11.78 13.23
CA SER A 33 -4.46 -12.72 12.50
C SER A 33 -3.67 -13.78 11.72
N GLY A 34 -2.34 -13.66 11.65
CA GLY A 34 -1.49 -14.63 10.95
C GLY A 34 -1.67 -14.58 9.44
N ILE A 35 -2.40 -13.58 8.91
CA ILE A 35 -2.37 -13.25 7.49
C ILE A 35 -0.91 -12.96 7.18
N ASP A 36 -0.31 -13.78 6.33
CA ASP A 36 1.06 -13.59 5.93
C ASP A 36 1.15 -12.26 5.17
N ALA A 37 1.63 -11.22 5.84
CA ALA A 37 1.90 -9.94 5.20
C ALA A 37 2.98 -10.06 4.11
N SER A 38 3.69 -11.20 4.03
CA SER A 38 4.62 -11.56 2.96
C SER A 38 3.92 -12.14 1.74
N ALA A 39 2.63 -12.54 1.85
CA ALA A 39 1.78 -12.90 0.72
C ALA A 39 1.38 -11.67 -0.12
N GLY A 40 2.33 -10.75 -0.33
CA GLY A 40 2.62 -10.13 -1.61
C GLY A 40 1.46 -9.53 -2.40
N GLN A 41 0.43 -8.99 -1.74
CA GLN A 41 -0.64 -8.33 -2.46
C GLN A 41 -0.10 -7.06 -3.11
N ASP A 42 -0.33 -6.94 -4.42
CA ASP A 42 -0.08 -5.70 -5.15
C ASP A 42 -1.19 -4.69 -4.84
N ILE A 43 -0.80 -3.57 -4.26
CA ILE A 43 -1.69 -2.45 -3.97
C ILE A 43 -1.36 -1.31 -4.93
N LYS A 44 -2.31 -1.00 -5.82
CA LYS A 44 -2.19 0.11 -6.77
C LYS A 44 -2.68 1.40 -6.13
N VAL A 45 -1.83 2.43 -6.14
CA VAL A 45 -2.14 3.76 -5.61
C VAL A 45 -1.83 4.80 -6.68
N SER A 46 -2.67 5.83 -6.79
CA SER A 46 -2.40 6.97 -7.67
C SER A 46 -1.14 7.70 -7.21
N ALA A 47 -0.27 8.11 -8.13
CA ALA A 47 0.88 8.94 -7.76
C ALA A 47 0.46 10.33 -7.25
N ALA A 48 -0.76 10.77 -7.56
CA ALA A 48 -1.34 12.01 -7.01
C ALA A 48 -1.92 11.85 -5.60
N ASP A 49 -1.94 10.64 -5.04
CA ASP A 49 -2.38 10.40 -3.66
C ASP A 49 -1.37 11.00 -2.66
N PRO A 50 -1.82 11.59 -1.53
CA PRO A 50 -0.94 12.06 -0.46
C PRO A 50 0.02 10.99 0.10
N LEU A 51 -0.30 9.70 -0.07
CA LEU A 51 0.54 8.56 0.31
C LEU A 51 1.65 8.26 -0.70
N ASN A 52 1.82 9.06 -1.76
CA ASN A 52 3.00 8.98 -2.64
C ASN A 52 4.26 9.46 -1.91
N LEU A 53 4.87 8.54 -1.16
CA LEU A 53 6.11 8.74 -0.40
C LEU A 53 7.32 8.09 -1.09
N ALA A 54 7.20 7.74 -2.38
CA ALA A 54 8.27 7.17 -3.18
C ALA A 54 9.43 8.17 -3.32
N GLY A 55 10.64 7.74 -2.99
CA GLY A 55 11.83 8.60 -2.96
C GLY A 55 11.79 9.70 -1.90
N ILE A 56 10.82 9.65 -0.98
CA ILE A 56 10.77 10.49 0.23
C ILE A 56 11.08 9.62 1.43
N ILE A 57 10.18 8.70 1.81
CA ILE A 57 10.38 7.76 2.92
C ILE A 57 10.76 6.38 2.40
N LEU A 58 10.25 6.03 1.23
CA LEU A 58 10.51 4.75 0.60
C LEU A 58 11.75 4.84 -0.30
N PRO A 59 12.56 3.77 -0.35
CA PRO A 59 13.75 3.75 -1.20
C PRO A 59 13.39 3.87 -2.68
N GLY A 60 14.33 4.39 -3.46
CA GLY A 60 14.19 4.54 -4.91
C GLY A 60 13.91 5.99 -5.36
N PRO A 61 13.70 6.19 -6.67
CA PRO A 61 13.48 7.52 -7.22
C PRO A 61 12.10 8.09 -6.85
N ARG A 62 11.99 9.41 -6.83
CA ARG A 62 10.72 10.10 -6.63
C ARG A 62 9.80 9.87 -7.82
N VAL A 63 8.55 9.47 -7.56
CA VAL A 63 7.53 9.33 -8.61
C VAL A 63 6.72 10.63 -8.70
N PRO A 64 6.68 11.29 -9.87
CA PRO A 64 5.92 12.54 -10.03
C PRO A 64 4.43 12.36 -9.72
N ALA A 65 3.87 13.29 -8.94
CA ALA A 65 2.47 13.32 -8.54
C ALA A 65 1.55 13.79 -9.69
N VAL A 66 1.57 13.03 -10.78
CA VAL A 66 0.74 13.25 -11.96
C VAL A 66 -0.44 12.28 -11.89
N PRO A 67 -1.70 12.72 -12.13
CA PRO A 67 -2.88 11.84 -12.02
C PRO A 67 -2.84 10.59 -12.90
N THR A 68 -2.10 10.62 -14.01
CA THR A 68 -1.91 9.46 -14.89
C THR A 68 -0.90 8.46 -14.36
N ASN A 69 -0.09 8.80 -13.35
CA ASN A 69 0.93 7.92 -12.82
C ASN A 69 0.39 7.10 -11.64
N TYR A 70 0.95 5.91 -11.43
CA TYR A 70 0.61 5.04 -10.32
C TYR A 70 1.83 4.35 -9.73
N LEU A 71 1.68 3.93 -8.47
CA LEU A 71 2.60 3.09 -7.72
C LEU A 71 1.94 1.73 -7.50
N ILE A 72 2.73 0.66 -7.60
CA ILE A 72 2.36 -0.66 -7.12
C ILE A 72 3.20 -0.96 -5.88
N PHE A 73 2.54 -1.05 -4.73
CA PHE A 73 3.18 -1.47 -3.49
C PHE A 73 3.07 -2.99 -3.35
N ARG A 74 4.17 -3.61 -2.91
CA ARG A 74 4.19 -4.98 -2.42
C ARG A 74 4.95 -5.02 -1.11
N ASN A 75 4.34 -5.55 -0.05
CA ASN A 75 4.96 -5.64 1.28
C ASN A 75 5.52 -4.29 1.80
N GLY A 76 4.84 -3.18 1.46
CA GLY A 76 5.23 -1.83 1.88
C GLY A 76 6.36 -1.17 1.08
N ILE A 77 6.91 -1.83 0.05
CA ILE A 77 7.90 -1.24 -0.87
C ILE A 77 7.28 -0.95 -2.24
N VAL A 78 7.80 0.06 -2.93
CA VAL A 78 7.41 0.34 -4.33
C VAL A 78 8.01 -0.76 -5.20
N ALA A 79 7.16 -1.69 -5.65
CA ALA A 79 7.58 -2.78 -6.54
C ALA A 79 7.68 -2.29 -8.00
N ARG A 80 6.74 -1.43 -8.42
CA ARG A 80 6.67 -0.84 -9.75
C ARG A 80 6.04 0.55 -9.70
N SER A 81 6.34 1.37 -10.69
CA SER A 81 5.63 2.60 -11.00
C SER A 81 5.35 2.66 -12.50
N GLY A 82 4.25 3.30 -12.90
CA GLY A 82 3.91 3.41 -14.32
C GLY A 82 2.95 4.54 -14.61
N SER A 83 2.55 4.66 -15.87
CA SER A 83 1.51 5.57 -16.30
C SER A 83 0.32 4.81 -16.91
N VAL A 84 -0.91 5.31 -16.73
CA VAL A 84 -2.14 4.71 -17.25
C VAL A 84 -2.11 4.61 -18.78
N ARG A 85 -1.35 5.48 -19.47
CA ARG A 85 -1.16 5.41 -20.92
C ARG A 85 -0.25 4.26 -21.37
N GLU A 86 0.56 3.71 -20.48
CA GLU A 86 1.56 2.67 -20.76
C GLU A 86 1.12 1.28 -20.25
N ALA A 87 0.05 1.23 -19.45
CA ALA A 87 -0.52 -0.02 -18.96
C ALA A 87 -1.18 -0.80 -20.12
N ALA A 88 -0.49 -1.82 -20.62
CA ALA A 88 -1.08 -2.82 -21.50
C ALA A 88 -2.32 -3.46 -20.82
N PRO A 89 -3.31 -3.94 -21.59
CA PRO A 89 -4.58 -4.47 -21.08
C PRO A 89 -4.43 -5.85 -20.40
N GLY A 90 -3.62 -5.93 -19.34
CA GLY A 90 -3.38 -7.12 -18.52
C GLY A 90 -3.09 -6.80 -17.04
N ASP A 91 -2.86 -5.54 -16.68
CA ASP A 91 -2.56 -5.09 -15.30
C ASP A 91 -3.80 -5.03 -14.37
N LEU A 92 -4.96 -5.48 -14.84
CA LEU A 92 -6.23 -5.52 -14.08
C LEU A 92 -6.57 -6.97 -13.69
N SER A 93 -5.73 -7.64 -12.89
CA SER A 93 -6.16 -8.83 -12.15
C SER A 93 -6.43 -8.46 -10.69
N VAL A 94 -7.48 -7.67 -10.47
CA VAL A 94 -8.14 -7.64 -9.16
C VAL A 94 -8.89 -8.96 -9.04
N GLY A 95 -8.56 -9.73 -8.00
CA GLY A 95 -8.96 -11.12 -7.75
C GLY A 95 -10.24 -11.57 -8.43
N ALA A 96 -10.10 -12.53 -9.34
CA ALA A 96 -11.20 -13.37 -9.76
C ALA A 96 -11.72 -14.10 -8.52
N THR A 97 -12.82 -13.59 -7.95
CA THR A 97 -13.61 -14.31 -6.96
C THR A 97 -13.95 -15.68 -7.53
N GLU A 98 -13.37 -16.70 -6.91
CA GLU A 98 -13.61 -18.11 -7.17
C GLU A 98 -15.12 -18.38 -7.19
N ARG A 99 -15.70 -18.61 -8.37
CA ARG A 99 -17.04 -19.20 -8.47
C ARG A 99 -16.90 -20.69 -8.24
N VAL A 100 -17.12 -21.11 -7.01
CA VAL A 100 -17.29 -22.51 -6.62
C VAL A 100 -18.38 -23.13 -7.48
N HIS A 101 -17.98 -24.10 -8.28
CA HIS A 101 -18.83 -24.93 -9.09
C HIS A 101 -19.59 -25.90 -8.16
N SER A 102 -20.86 -25.62 -7.87
CA SER A 102 -21.77 -26.61 -7.27
C SER A 102 -22.87 -26.95 -8.28
N THR A 103 -22.71 -28.08 -8.95
CA THR A 103 -23.84 -28.82 -9.51
C THR A 103 -23.99 -30.09 -8.68
N PRO A 104 -25.13 -30.32 -8.02
CA PRO A 104 -25.47 -31.66 -7.56
C PRO A 104 -26.46 -32.31 -8.53
N ARG A 105 -26.03 -33.46 -9.05
CA ARG A 105 -26.76 -34.62 -9.60
C ARG A 105 -27.78 -34.41 -10.72
#